data_AF-A0A536UCG1-F1
#
_entry.id   AF-A0A536UCG1-F1
#
_cell.length_a   1.000
_cell.length_b   1.000
_cell.length_c   1.000
_cell.angle_alpha   90.00
_cell.angle_beta   90.00
_cell.angle_gamma   90.00
#
_symmetry.space_group_name_H-M   'P 1'
#
loop_
_entity.id
_entity.type
_entity.pdbx_description
1 polymer ?
#
loop_
_entity_poly.entity_id
_entity_poly.type
_entity_poly.pdbx_seq_one_letter_code
_entity_poly.pdbx_strand_id
1 'polypeptide(L)'
;MDRLAALQRAPEHFVDTAAMARLPAKARRGFLRQAFAAALAGGAATLARAEDGEAAILEPTEAARGLGAPVALDGYGKPSKYEATLQRRQSPGLTQTRQASVSFCPLQGLFGIVTPSGLHFERHHQGWWDIDPRTHRLMLNGSDARMLKRPLVLTVDELMRLPSVSRFHFIECGANTAMEWGNVAVPTVQYTHGMLSCSEFTGVPLITLLEMAGADLQRGRFVLAEGGDGSGMTRTIPMELVRSGEVLVAYGQNGEMLRPENGYPLRLVVPGVQGVSWVKWLRRIELGDAPYGTKDETLHYVDLMPDGRQRQYSSIQEVKSVITTPSGGQVLLQRGFHAISGLAWSGRGKIARVDVSVDGGRNWREARLQTPVMSKCLTRFSADWVW
;
A
#
# COMPACT_ATOMS: atom_id res chain seq x y z
N MET A 1 -13.45 -14.94 -35.24
CA MET A 1 -12.22 -14.15 -35.04
C MET A 1 -12.24 -13.69 -33.60
N ASP A 2 -11.37 -14.22 -32.75
CA ASP A 2 -11.31 -13.82 -31.34
C ASP A 2 -11.03 -12.32 -31.25
N ARG A 3 -11.95 -11.60 -30.61
CA ARG A 3 -11.81 -10.18 -30.34
C ARG A 3 -10.70 -10.03 -29.31
N LEU A 4 -9.49 -9.73 -29.77
CA LEU A 4 -8.36 -9.49 -28.88
C LEU A 4 -8.71 -8.32 -27.94
N ALA A 5 -8.37 -8.46 -26.66
CA ALA A 5 -8.50 -7.36 -25.71
C ALA A 5 -7.73 -6.13 -26.21
N ALA A 6 -8.28 -4.93 -26.03
CA ALA A 6 -7.61 -3.69 -26.45
C ALA A 6 -6.29 -3.43 -25.69
N LEU A 7 -6.14 -4.06 -24.52
CA LEU A 7 -4.99 -3.98 -23.63
C LEU A 7 -4.56 -5.39 -23.21
N GLN A 8 -3.32 -5.74 -23.48
CA GLN A 8 -2.67 -6.89 -22.87
C GLN A 8 -2.24 -6.51 -21.45
N ARG A 9 -2.70 -7.29 -20.45
CA ARG A 9 -2.29 -7.13 -19.05
C ARG A 9 -0.77 -7.29 -18.91
N ALA A 10 -0.18 -6.60 -17.93
CA ALA A 10 1.26 -6.72 -17.69
C ALA A 10 1.63 -8.20 -17.44
N PRO A 11 2.73 -8.73 -18.01
CA PRO A 11 3.24 -10.03 -17.65
C PRO A 11 3.45 -10.09 -16.14
N GLU A 12 2.63 -10.84 -15.43
CA GLU A 12 2.67 -10.86 -13.96
C GLU A 12 3.82 -11.74 -13.42
N HIS A 13 4.67 -12.22 -14.35
CA HIS A 13 5.87 -13.02 -14.14
C HIS A 13 7.04 -12.46 -14.95
N PHE A 14 7.48 -11.24 -14.66
CA PHE A 14 8.76 -10.75 -15.21
C PHE A 14 9.98 -11.46 -14.63
N VAL A 15 9.78 -12.17 -13.52
CA VAL A 15 10.83 -12.92 -12.85
C VAL A 15 10.41 -14.39 -12.83
N ASP A 16 10.64 -15.07 -13.94
CA ASP A 16 10.54 -16.54 -13.98
C ASP A 16 11.58 -17.12 -13.01
N THR A 17 11.10 -17.78 -11.96
CA THR A 17 11.92 -18.42 -10.94
C THR A 17 12.77 -19.55 -11.51
N ALA A 18 12.29 -20.24 -12.56
CA ALA A 18 13.04 -21.27 -13.26
C ALA A 18 14.16 -20.66 -14.14
N ALA A 19 13.90 -19.53 -14.80
CA ALA A 19 14.93 -18.77 -15.51
C ALA A 19 15.98 -18.15 -14.56
N MET A 20 15.57 -17.63 -13.40
CA MET A 20 16.50 -17.06 -12.41
C MET A 20 17.47 -18.09 -11.80
N ALA A 21 17.02 -19.33 -11.60
CA ALA A 21 17.85 -20.42 -11.07
C ALA A 21 18.92 -20.89 -12.06
N ARG A 22 18.74 -20.61 -13.36
CA ARG A 22 19.62 -21.05 -14.45
C ARG A 22 20.65 -20.00 -14.89
N LEU A 23 20.63 -18.78 -14.35
CA LEU A 23 21.50 -17.68 -14.79
C LEU A 23 22.69 -17.43 -13.83
N PRO A 24 23.94 -17.35 -14.33
CA PRO A 24 25.10 -16.99 -13.52
C PRO A 24 25.05 -15.53 -13.05
N ALA A 25 25.60 -15.25 -11.86
CA ALA A 25 25.42 -14.00 -11.12
C ALA A 25 25.75 -12.70 -11.90
N LYS A 26 26.65 -12.75 -12.90
CA LYS A 26 27.02 -11.59 -13.73
C LYS A 26 26.07 -11.30 -14.91
N ALA A 27 25.20 -12.24 -15.30
CA ALA A 27 24.28 -12.07 -16.45
C ALA A 27 22.96 -11.36 -16.12
N ARG A 28 22.70 -11.09 -14.83
CA ARG A 28 21.44 -10.49 -14.34
C ARG A 28 21.17 -9.05 -14.82
N ARG A 29 22.14 -8.37 -15.43
CA ARG A 29 22.00 -6.98 -15.92
C ARG A 29 21.56 -6.85 -17.39
N GLY A 30 21.50 -7.94 -18.16
CA GLY A 30 21.24 -7.88 -19.61
C GLY A 30 19.89 -8.47 -20.08
N PHE A 31 19.19 -9.23 -19.22
CA PHE A 31 18.06 -10.06 -19.65
C PHE A 31 16.78 -9.28 -20.00
N LEU A 32 16.61 -8.06 -19.46
CA LEU A 32 15.39 -7.27 -19.67
C LEU A 32 15.27 -6.64 -21.08
N ARG A 33 16.37 -6.61 -21.87
CA ARG A 33 16.36 -5.98 -23.21
C ARG A 33 15.79 -6.85 -24.32
N GLN A 34 15.73 -8.18 -24.17
CA GLN A 34 15.33 -9.09 -25.26
C GLN A 34 13.86 -9.54 -25.21
N ALA A 35 13.17 -9.35 -24.08
CA ALA A 35 11.76 -9.74 -23.96
C ALA A 35 10.77 -8.82 -24.70
N PHE A 36 11.22 -7.69 -25.24
CA PHE A 36 10.38 -6.68 -25.90
C PHE A 36 10.13 -6.91 -27.40
N ALA A 37 10.79 -7.90 -28.04
CA ALA A 37 10.81 -8.00 -29.51
C ALA A 37 9.72 -8.88 -30.14
N ALA A 38 8.88 -9.57 -29.37
CA ALA A 38 8.03 -10.66 -29.89
C ALA A 38 6.51 -10.37 -29.99
N ALA A 39 6.04 -9.12 -29.86
CA ALA A 39 4.61 -8.81 -29.81
C ALA A 39 4.16 -7.77 -30.88
N LEU A 40 4.59 -7.91 -32.14
CA LEU A 40 4.28 -6.95 -33.22
C LEU A 40 3.28 -7.44 -34.28
N ALA A 41 2.51 -8.49 -34.02
CA ALA A 41 1.39 -8.87 -34.89
C ALA A 41 0.09 -8.16 -34.45
N GLY A 42 -0.02 -6.86 -34.73
CA GLY A 42 -1.23 -6.08 -34.48
C GLY A 42 -2.32 -6.41 -35.50
N GLY A 43 -3.31 -7.21 -35.11
CA GLY A 43 -4.58 -7.34 -35.82
C GLY A 43 -5.49 -6.17 -35.46
N ALA A 44 -6.01 -5.46 -36.46
CA ALA A 44 -7.01 -4.41 -36.25
C ALA A 44 -8.29 -5.06 -35.70
N ALA A 45 -8.64 -4.81 -34.43
CA ALA A 45 -9.98 -5.15 -33.98
C ALA A 45 -10.94 -4.10 -34.51
N THR A 46 -11.82 -4.54 -35.40
CA THR A 46 -13.01 -3.79 -35.75
C THR A 46 -13.92 -3.74 -34.51
N LEU A 47 -14.32 -2.55 -34.09
CA LEU A 47 -15.50 -2.41 -33.23
C LEU A 47 -16.67 -3.04 -34.00
N ALA A 48 -17.14 -4.22 -33.57
CA ALA A 48 -18.30 -4.87 -34.15
C ALA A 48 -19.46 -3.87 -34.14
N ARG A 49 -20.02 -3.60 -35.31
CA ARG A 49 -21.29 -2.88 -35.42
C ARG A 49 -22.36 -3.77 -34.82
N ALA A 50 -23.22 -3.22 -33.98
CA ALA A 50 -24.30 -3.96 -33.31
C ALA A 50 -25.26 -4.65 -34.31
N GLU A 51 -25.26 -4.21 -35.57
CA GLU A 51 -26.14 -4.68 -36.64
C GLU A 51 -25.96 -6.17 -36.98
N ASP A 52 -24.77 -6.74 -36.79
CA ASP A 52 -24.49 -8.16 -37.13
C ASP A 52 -24.68 -9.11 -35.93
N GLY A 53 -24.82 -8.57 -34.70
CA GLY A 53 -24.91 -9.34 -33.46
C GLY A 53 -23.63 -10.13 -33.11
N GLU A 54 -23.37 -10.35 -31.81
CA GLU A 54 -22.24 -11.16 -31.35
C GLU A 54 -22.75 -12.53 -30.89
N ALA A 55 -22.20 -13.63 -31.43
CA ALA A 55 -22.68 -14.98 -31.12
C ALA A 55 -22.65 -15.29 -29.61
N ALA A 56 -21.65 -14.75 -28.89
CA ALA A 56 -21.56 -14.87 -27.43
C ALA A 56 -22.74 -14.22 -26.67
N ILE A 57 -23.53 -13.36 -27.33
CA ILE A 57 -24.75 -12.73 -26.82
C ILE A 57 -26.00 -13.44 -27.35
N LEU A 58 -26.01 -13.76 -28.65
CA LEU A 58 -27.20 -14.29 -29.32
C LEU A 58 -27.46 -15.77 -29.00
N GLU A 59 -26.41 -16.54 -28.67
CA GLU A 59 -26.54 -17.97 -28.36
C GLU A 59 -26.54 -18.21 -26.84
N PRO A 60 -27.48 -19.01 -26.30
CA PRO A 60 -27.50 -19.34 -24.88
C PRO A 60 -26.23 -20.09 -24.46
N THR A 61 -25.47 -19.48 -23.55
CA THR A 61 -24.26 -20.07 -22.95
C THR A 61 -24.60 -21.27 -22.05
N GLU A 62 -23.58 -22.05 -21.68
CA GLU A 62 -23.74 -23.14 -20.70
C GLU A 62 -24.35 -22.64 -19.38
N ALA A 63 -23.93 -21.46 -18.92
CA ALA A 63 -24.45 -20.83 -17.70
C ALA A 63 -25.95 -20.48 -17.78
N ALA A 64 -26.48 -20.26 -18.99
CA ALA A 64 -27.91 -20.01 -19.19
C ALA A 64 -28.77 -21.30 -19.18
N ARG A 65 -28.13 -22.48 -19.23
CA ARG A 65 -28.82 -23.79 -19.36
C ARG A 65 -28.77 -24.65 -18.10
N GLY A 66 -28.11 -24.19 -17.03
CA GLY A 66 -27.92 -24.98 -15.81
C GLY A 66 -27.89 -24.15 -14.53
N LEU A 67 -27.89 -24.83 -13.39
CA LEU A 67 -27.69 -24.20 -12.08
C LEU A 67 -26.19 -24.00 -11.82
N GLY A 68 -25.84 -22.85 -11.25
CA GLY A 68 -24.49 -22.53 -10.79
C GLY A 68 -24.21 -23.03 -9.37
N ALA A 69 -23.14 -22.49 -8.75
CA ALA A 69 -22.82 -22.74 -7.36
C ALA A 69 -23.93 -22.21 -6.40
N PRO A 70 -24.21 -22.90 -5.28
CA PRO A 70 -25.18 -22.44 -4.30
C PRO A 70 -24.66 -21.25 -3.47
N VAL A 71 -25.58 -20.52 -2.82
CA VAL A 71 -25.21 -19.49 -1.84
C VAL A 71 -24.43 -20.09 -0.66
N ALA A 72 -23.51 -19.32 -0.09
CA ALA A 72 -22.66 -19.74 1.03
C ALA A 72 -21.83 -21.01 0.79
N LEU A 73 -21.52 -21.34 -0.47
CA LEU A 73 -20.59 -22.45 -0.80
C LEU A 73 -19.24 -22.26 -0.10
N ASP A 74 -18.69 -21.04 -0.16
CA ASP A 74 -17.57 -20.59 0.66
C ASP A 74 -18.10 -19.58 1.68
N GLY A 75 -17.88 -19.82 2.98
CA GLY A 75 -18.25 -18.88 4.04
C GLY A 75 -17.49 -17.54 4.00
N TYR A 76 -16.39 -17.48 3.24
CA TYR A 76 -15.64 -16.27 2.94
C TYR A 76 -15.20 -16.28 1.48
N GLY A 77 -15.68 -15.31 0.70
CA GLY A 77 -15.48 -15.28 -0.75
C GLY A 77 -14.01 -15.16 -1.18
N LYS A 78 -13.70 -15.69 -2.36
CA LYS A 78 -12.37 -15.60 -3.00
C LYS A 78 -12.48 -14.95 -4.38
N PRO A 79 -11.42 -14.31 -4.88
CA PRO A 79 -11.39 -13.84 -6.26
C PRO A 79 -11.65 -14.98 -7.26
N SER A 80 -12.22 -14.62 -8.42
CA SER A 80 -12.41 -15.55 -9.54
C SER A 80 -11.07 -16.17 -9.97
N LYS A 81 -11.11 -17.43 -10.45
CA LYS A 81 -9.93 -18.11 -11.01
C LYS A 81 -9.29 -17.34 -12.18
N TYR A 82 -10.06 -16.51 -12.88
CA TYR A 82 -9.57 -15.67 -13.98
C TYR A 82 -8.79 -14.43 -13.50
N GLU A 83 -8.82 -14.15 -12.19
CA GLU A 83 -8.07 -13.07 -11.53
C GLU A 83 -6.98 -13.63 -10.59
N ALA A 84 -6.65 -14.93 -10.69
CA ALA A 84 -5.65 -15.61 -9.83
C ALA A 84 -4.24 -15.00 -9.88
N THR A 85 -4.04 -14.17 -10.89
CA THR A 85 -2.80 -13.54 -11.25
C THR A 85 -2.59 -12.29 -10.36
N LEU A 86 -3.67 -11.56 -10.03
CA LEU A 86 -3.69 -10.37 -9.18
C LEU A 86 -3.33 -10.71 -7.72
N GLN A 87 -2.04 -10.61 -7.39
CA GLN A 87 -1.52 -10.98 -6.07
C GLN A 87 -0.35 -10.09 -5.63
N ARG A 88 -0.05 -10.12 -4.34
CA ARG A 88 1.18 -9.53 -3.79
C ARG A 88 2.40 -10.24 -4.41
N ARG A 89 3.46 -9.49 -4.72
CA ARG A 89 4.73 -10.07 -5.22
C ARG A 89 5.87 -9.72 -4.28
N GLN A 90 6.89 -10.57 -4.19
CA GLN A 90 8.18 -10.23 -3.60
C GLN A 90 9.16 -9.87 -4.73
N SER A 91 10.14 -9.00 -4.48
CA SER A 91 11.28 -8.81 -5.38
C SER A 91 12.44 -9.75 -4.97
N PRO A 92 12.81 -10.76 -5.79
CA PRO A 92 13.91 -11.65 -5.47
C PRO A 92 15.23 -10.89 -5.34
N GLY A 93 15.99 -11.17 -4.27
CA GLY A 93 17.30 -10.58 -4.02
C GLY A 93 17.28 -9.13 -3.52
N LEU A 94 16.10 -8.53 -3.29
CA LEU A 94 16.01 -7.20 -2.68
C LEU A 94 16.46 -7.21 -1.22
N THR A 95 16.20 -8.30 -0.50
CA THR A 95 16.58 -8.49 0.91
C THR A 95 17.25 -9.84 1.11
N GLN A 96 18.06 -9.95 2.17
CA GLN A 96 18.80 -11.18 2.50
C GLN A 96 17.88 -12.33 2.93
N THR A 97 16.76 -12.00 3.59
CA THR A 97 15.77 -12.96 4.10
C THR A 97 14.36 -12.51 3.70
N ARG A 98 13.44 -13.49 3.56
CA ARG A 98 12.03 -13.23 3.25
C ARG A 98 11.23 -12.69 4.44
N GLN A 99 11.69 -12.96 5.66
CA GLN A 99 11.10 -12.47 6.90
C GLN A 99 11.43 -11.00 7.15
N ALA A 100 12.61 -10.55 6.73
CA ALA A 100 13.00 -9.13 6.76
C ALA A 100 12.84 -8.48 5.37
N SER A 101 11.63 -8.52 4.81
CA SER A 101 11.36 -8.20 3.40
C SER A 101 10.17 -7.26 3.20
N VAL A 102 9.82 -7.05 1.93
CA VAL A 102 8.67 -6.29 1.44
C VAL A 102 7.96 -7.07 0.33
N SER A 103 6.64 -6.97 0.28
CA SER A 103 5.80 -7.37 -0.84
C SER A 103 5.19 -6.15 -1.53
N PHE A 104 4.70 -6.32 -2.75
CA PHE A 104 4.25 -5.26 -3.63
C PHE A 104 2.78 -5.44 -4.01
N CYS A 105 1.95 -4.42 -3.77
CA CYS A 105 0.56 -4.34 -4.18
C CYS A 105 0.43 -4.24 -5.72
N PRO A 106 -0.43 -5.05 -6.38
CA PRO A 106 -0.56 -5.07 -7.84
C PRO A 106 -1.41 -3.88 -8.38
N LEU A 107 -0.89 -2.66 -8.24
CA LEU A 107 -1.63 -1.41 -8.51
C LEU A 107 -2.27 -1.34 -9.91
N GLN A 108 -1.66 -1.96 -10.92
CA GLN A 108 -2.17 -1.97 -12.30
C GLN A 108 -3.52 -2.65 -12.48
N GLY A 109 -3.88 -3.60 -11.59
CA GLY A 109 -5.13 -4.34 -11.65
C GLY A 109 -6.17 -3.87 -10.63
N LEU A 110 -5.89 -2.80 -9.88
CA LEU A 110 -6.80 -2.29 -8.86
C LEU A 110 -7.65 -1.13 -9.37
N PHE A 111 -8.90 -1.11 -8.91
CA PHE A 111 -9.87 -0.06 -9.18
C PHE A 111 -10.05 0.86 -7.97
N GLY A 112 -10.54 2.08 -8.20
CA GLY A 112 -10.83 3.04 -7.13
C GLY A 112 -9.60 3.35 -6.26
N ILE A 113 -9.83 3.48 -4.95
CA ILE A 113 -8.81 3.90 -3.97
C ILE A 113 -8.62 2.89 -2.83
N VAL A 114 -9.49 1.89 -2.68
CA VAL A 114 -9.41 0.92 -1.58
C VAL A 114 -8.61 -0.30 -2.03
N THR A 115 -7.54 -0.61 -1.30
CA THR A 115 -6.76 -1.82 -1.49
C THR A 115 -7.44 -2.97 -0.73
N PRO A 116 -7.83 -4.07 -1.42
CA PRO A 116 -8.35 -5.26 -0.74
C PRO A 116 -7.37 -5.75 0.33
N SER A 117 -7.87 -6.17 1.50
CA SER A 117 -7.01 -6.51 2.65
C SER A 117 -5.95 -7.58 2.29
N GLY A 118 -6.33 -8.61 1.51
CA GLY A 118 -5.43 -9.64 1.00
C GLY A 118 -4.41 -9.17 -0.05
N LEU A 119 -4.52 -7.95 -0.55
CA LEU A 119 -3.57 -7.31 -1.49
C LEU A 119 -2.83 -6.11 -0.89
N HIS A 120 -3.09 -5.77 0.38
CA HIS A 120 -2.35 -4.75 1.11
C HIS A 120 -0.87 -5.12 1.16
N PHE A 121 0.03 -4.26 0.68
CA PHE A 121 1.46 -4.57 0.65
C PHE A 121 2.00 -4.88 2.06
N GLU A 122 2.98 -5.77 2.14
CA GLU A 122 3.56 -6.17 3.41
C GLU A 122 4.98 -5.63 3.54
N ARG A 123 5.36 -5.18 4.73
CA ARG A 123 6.76 -4.99 5.10
C ARG A 123 6.94 -5.55 6.51
N HIS A 124 7.89 -6.46 6.66
CA HIS A 124 8.28 -7.06 7.94
C HIS A 124 9.79 -6.94 8.15
N HIS A 125 10.24 -6.83 9.40
CA HIS A 125 11.67 -6.86 9.74
C HIS A 125 12.09 -8.19 10.38
N GLN A 126 11.13 -8.99 10.89
CA GLN A 126 11.33 -10.31 11.48
C GLN A 126 10.14 -11.27 11.21
N GLY A 127 9.48 -11.14 10.05
CA GLY A 127 8.29 -11.93 9.69
C GLY A 127 7.01 -11.41 10.35
N TRP A 128 5.91 -12.13 10.15
CA TRP A 128 4.62 -11.81 10.76
C TRP A 128 4.15 -12.89 11.72
N TRP A 129 3.32 -12.51 12.67
CA TRP A 129 2.77 -13.36 13.71
C TRP A 129 1.25 -13.27 13.75
N ASP A 130 0.61 -14.39 14.02
CA ASP A 130 -0.81 -14.47 14.35
C ASP A 130 -0.95 -14.51 15.88
N ILE A 131 -1.09 -13.33 16.48
CA ILE A 131 -1.06 -13.17 17.94
C ILE A 131 -2.49 -13.34 18.48
N ASP A 132 -2.66 -14.22 19.46
CA ASP A 132 -3.94 -14.37 20.18
C ASP A 132 -4.32 -13.04 20.88
N PRO A 133 -5.46 -12.42 20.52
CA PRO A 133 -5.87 -11.13 21.09
C PRO A 133 -6.10 -11.21 22.61
N ARG A 134 -6.41 -12.40 23.15
CA ARG A 134 -6.68 -12.59 24.58
C ARG A 134 -5.41 -12.45 25.43
N THR A 135 -4.25 -12.72 24.84
CA THR A 135 -2.95 -12.60 25.51
C THR A 135 -2.26 -11.28 25.20
N HIS A 136 -2.62 -10.61 24.10
CA HIS A 136 -2.07 -9.30 23.73
C HIS A 136 -2.45 -8.20 24.74
N ARG A 137 -1.50 -7.31 25.02
CA ARG A 137 -1.70 -6.16 25.91
C ARG A 137 -1.09 -4.92 25.27
N LEU A 138 -1.75 -3.78 25.47
CA LEU A 138 -1.23 -2.47 25.12
C LEU A 138 -0.90 -1.68 26.38
N MET A 139 0.38 -1.40 26.59
CA MET A 139 0.85 -0.54 27.68
C MET A 139 0.91 0.92 27.24
N LEU A 140 0.40 1.82 28.08
CA LEU A 140 0.62 3.26 28.00
C LEU A 140 1.43 3.70 29.22
N ASN A 141 2.66 4.17 28.98
CA ASN A 141 3.55 4.64 30.04
C ASN A 141 4.15 6.02 29.70
N GLY A 142 4.90 6.57 30.64
CA GLY A 142 5.65 7.81 30.47
C GLY A 142 7.16 7.57 30.53
N SER A 143 7.94 8.46 29.92
CA SER A 143 9.41 8.47 30.07
C SER A 143 9.83 8.81 31.50
N ASP A 144 8.96 9.48 32.27
CA ASP A 144 9.04 9.56 33.72
C ASP A 144 7.65 9.54 34.38
N ALA A 145 7.62 9.43 35.70
CA ALA A 145 6.41 9.27 36.50
C ALA A 145 5.42 10.46 36.43
N ARG A 146 5.82 11.61 35.90
CA ARG A 146 4.97 12.81 35.78
C ARG A 146 4.32 12.93 34.41
N MET A 147 4.77 12.16 33.42
CA MET A 147 4.22 12.23 32.06
C MET A 147 2.78 11.73 31.98
N LEU A 148 2.43 10.72 32.77
CA LEU A 148 1.06 10.20 32.89
C LEU A 148 0.66 10.16 34.36
N LYS A 149 -0.52 10.70 34.70
CA LYS A 149 -1.07 10.55 36.04
C LYS A 149 -1.40 9.10 36.39
N ARG A 150 -1.84 8.32 35.40
CA ARG A 150 -2.22 6.93 35.55
C ARG A 150 -1.76 6.13 34.32
N PRO A 151 -0.55 5.55 34.35
CA PRO A 151 -0.13 4.57 33.36
C PRO A 151 -1.16 3.43 33.25
N LEU A 152 -1.35 2.91 32.04
CA LEU A 152 -2.40 1.92 31.74
C LEU A 152 -1.82 0.68 31.08
N VAL A 153 -2.48 -0.46 31.30
CA VAL A 153 -2.33 -1.64 30.46
C VAL A 153 -3.74 -2.07 30.07
N LEU A 154 -4.00 -2.13 28.76
CA LEU A 154 -5.31 -2.45 28.20
C LEU A 154 -5.27 -3.82 27.51
N THR A 155 -6.33 -4.60 27.66
CA THR A 155 -6.61 -5.72 26.73
C THR A 155 -7.18 -5.19 25.41
N VAL A 156 -7.21 -6.04 24.39
CA VAL A 156 -7.85 -5.71 23.09
C VAL A 156 -9.34 -5.43 23.29
N ASP A 157 -10.04 -6.25 24.10
CA ASP A 157 -11.47 -6.07 24.39
C ASP A 157 -11.74 -4.77 25.14
N GLU A 158 -10.88 -4.37 26.08
CA GLU A 158 -11.01 -3.09 26.79
C GLU A 158 -10.85 -1.91 25.84
N LEU A 159 -9.90 -1.99 24.91
CA LEU A 159 -9.71 -0.98 23.88
C LEU A 159 -10.93 -0.86 22.96
N MET A 160 -11.50 -1.98 22.53
CA MET A 160 -12.66 -2.02 21.61
C MET A 160 -13.96 -1.48 22.23
N ARG A 161 -14.02 -1.32 23.56
CA ARG A 161 -15.15 -0.67 24.26
C ARG A 161 -15.09 0.86 24.24
N LEU A 162 -13.95 1.44 23.85
CA LEU A 162 -13.76 2.89 23.83
C LEU A 162 -14.34 3.51 22.55
N PRO A 163 -14.63 4.82 22.53
CA PRO A 163 -15.07 5.50 21.32
C PRO A 163 -14.07 5.33 20.18
N SER A 164 -14.53 4.79 19.05
CA SER A 164 -13.72 4.50 17.88
C SER A 164 -14.13 5.34 16.68
N VAL A 165 -13.21 5.45 15.72
CA VAL A 165 -13.43 6.11 14.42
C VAL A 165 -12.97 5.19 13.31
N SER A 166 -13.57 5.34 12.13
CA SER A 166 -13.15 4.68 10.88
C SER A 166 -12.73 5.74 9.88
N ARG A 167 -11.50 5.64 9.33
CA ARG A 167 -10.93 6.64 8.41
C ARG A 167 -10.12 6.00 7.29
N PHE A 168 -10.26 6.52 6.08
CA PHE A 168 -9.45 6.12 4.94
C PHE A 168 -8.10 6.81 4.96
N HIS A 169 -7.03 6.02 4.94
CA HIS A 169 -5.67 6.53 4.85
C HIS A 169 -4.82 5.67 3.92
N PHE A 170 -3.91 6.33 3.19
CA PHE A 170 -2.84 5.62 2.49
C PHE A 170 -1.69 5.32 3.44
N ILE A 171 -1.01 4.20 3.20
CA ILE A 171 0.28 3.86 3.78
C ILE A 171 1.26 3.65 2.63
N GLU A 172 2.39 4.34 2.70
CA GLU A 172 3.49 4.21 1.75
C GLU A 172 4.80 3.91 2.48
N CYS A 173 5.54 2.90 2.02
CA CYS A 173 6.88 2.64 2.54
C CYS A 173 7.85 3.78 2.19
N GLY A 174 8.74 4.17 3.11
CA GLY A 174 9.79 5.17 2.80
C GLY A 174 10.71 4.76 1.64
N ALA A 175 10.82 3.46 1.36
CA ALA A 175 11.60 2.92 0.25
C ALA A 175 10.78 2.74 -1.05
N ASN A 176 9.52 3.19 -1.11
CA ASN A 176 8.73 3.07 -2.34
C ASN A 176 9.41 3.86 -3.46
N THR A 177 9.61 3.22 -4.61
CA THR A 177 10.36 3.79 -5.76
C THR A 177 11.87 3.91 -5.54
N ALA A 178 12.43 3.44 -4.43
CA ALA A 178 13.89 3.50 -4.16
C ALA A 178 14.74 2.85 -5.26
N MET A 179 14.25 1.77 -5.86
CA MET A 179 14.93 1.08 -6.97
C MET A 179 15.12 1.95 -8.21
N GLU A 180 14.33 3.00 -8.35
CA GLU A 180 14.32 3.91 -9.50
C GLU A 180 15.18 5.17 -9.30
N TRP A 181 15.80 5.36 -8.13
CA TRP A 181 16.58 6.58 -7.84
C TRP A 181 17.82 6.72 -8.73
N GLY A 182 18.47 5.60 -9.07
CA GLY A 182 19.71 5.59 -9.85
C GLY A 182 19.56 5.09 -11.28
N ASN A 183 18.48 4.38 -11.61
CA ASN A 183 18.24 3.78 -12.93
C ASN A 183 16.78 3.32 -13.06
N VAL A 184 16.28 3.14 -14.29
CA VAL A 184 15.03 2.41 -14.54
C VAL A 184 15.28 0.92 -14.34
N ALA A 185 14.84 0.37 -13.20
CA ALA A 185 15.31 -0.91 -12.71
C ALA A 185 14.27 -2.03 -12.80
N VAL A 186 12.98 -1.72 -12.62
CA VAL A 186 11.91 -2.73 -12.54
C VAL A 186 10.76 -2.48 -13.52
N PRO A 187 10.12 -3.54 -14.05
CA PRO A 187 9.35 -3.42 -15.30
C PRO A 187 7.89 -2.97 -15.14
N THR A 188 7.32 -2.98 -13.93
CA THR A 188 5.89 -2.71 -13.72
C THR A 188 5.62 -1.72 -12.59
N VAL A 189 4.43 -1.11 -12.61
CA VAL A 189 3.96 -0.22 -11.54
C VAL A 189 3.86 -0.94 -10.19
N GLN A 190 3.57 -2.25 -10.18
CA GLN A 190 3.61 -3.06 -8.97
C GLN A 190 5.01 -3.00 -8.30
N TYR A 191 6.08 -3.19 -9.05
CA TYR A 191 7.43 -3.17 -8.46
C TYR A 191 7.96 -1.76 -8.18
N THR A 192 7.65 -0.78 -9.03
CA THR A 192 8.14 0.60 -8.84
C THR A 192 7.39 1.35 -7.73
N HIS A 193 6.07 1.14 -7.58
CA HIS A 193 5.21 1.95 -6.71
C HIS A 193 4.32 1.11 -5.77
N GLY A 194 4.35 -0.22 -5.85
CA GLY A 194 3.46 -1.10 -5.09
C GLY A 194 3.80 -1.26 -3.61
N MET A 195 4.79 -0.57 -3.05
CA MET A 195 4.92 -0.46 -1.59
C MET A 195 3.93 0.59 -1.03
N LEU A 196 2.69 0.48 -1.47
CA LEU A 196 1.59 1.43 -1.30
C LEU A 196 0.29 0.66 -1.14
N SER A 197 -0.51 1.07 -0.15
CA SER A 197 -1.88 0.60 0.04
C SER A 197 -2.75 1.74 0.55
N CYS A 198 -4.06 1.59 0.44
CA CYS A 198 -5.02 2.44 1.12
C CYS A 198 -6.18 1.63 1.66
N SER A 199 -6.55 1.89 2.89
CA SER A 199 -7.58 1.13 3.58
C SER A 199 -8.35 2.05 4.51
N GLU A 200 -9.59 1.68 4.79
CA GLU A 200 -10.26 2.18 5.97
C GLU A 200 -9.64 1.51 7.20
N PHE A 201 -9.25 2.28 8.20
CA PHE A 201 -8.79 1.77 9.48
C PHE A 201 -9.76 2.16 10.58
N THR A 202 -10.11 1.19 11.42
CA THR A 202 -11.01 1.36 12.56
C THR A 202 -10.24 1.20 13.87
N GLY A 203 -10.35 2.17 14.76
CA GLY A 203 -9.60 2.19 16.01
C GLY A 203 -9.92 3.36 16.92
N VAL A 204 -9.23 3.41 18.05
CA VAL A 204 -9.34 4.52 19.01
C VAL A 204 -8.28 5.57 18.69
N PRO A 205 -8.63 6.86 18.59
CA PRO A 205 -7.63 7.92 18.48
C PRO A 205 -6.63 7.87 19.62
N LEU A 206 -5.32 7.91 19.32
CA LEU A 206 -4.28 7.78 20.34
C LEU A 206 -4.35 8.90 21.39
N ILE A 207 -4.74 10.11 20.97
CA ILE A 207 -4.93 11.24 21.87
C ILE A 207 -5.95 10.93 22.98
N THR A 208 -7.04 10.22 22.65
CA THR A 208 -8.08 9.82 23.61
C THR A 208 -7.51 8.88 24.68
N LEU A 209 -6.62 7.96 24.29
CA LEU A 209 -5.99 7.04 25.25
C LEU A 209 -5.00 7.78 26.17
N LEU A 210 -4.23 8.72 25.63
CA LEU A 210 -3.31 9.56 26.41
C LEU A 210 -4.07 10.44 27.40
N GLU A 211 -5.16 11.07 26.98
CA GLU A 211 -6.03 11.85 27.86
C GLU A 211 -6.66 10.99 28.97
N MET A 212 -7.11 9.78 28.64
CA MET A 212 -7.64 8.81 29.60
C MET A 212 -6.60 8.34 30.64
N ALA A 213 -5.32 8.32 30.27
CA ALA A 213 -4.19 8.06 31.17
C ALA A 213 -3.75 9.32 31.97
N GLY A 214 -4.39 10.46 31.72
CA GLY A 214 -4.06 11.74 32.34
C GLY A 214 -2.69 12.26 31.91
N ALA A 215 -2.39 12.18 30.61
CA ALA A 215 -1.14 12.66 30.04
C ALA A 215 -0.87 14.15 30.28
N ASP A 216 0.36 14.49 30.59
CA ASP A 216 0.87 15.87 30.53
C ASP A 216 1.06 16.28 29.08
N LEU A 217 -0.02 16.80 28.50
CA LEU A 217 -0.04 17.31 27.14
C LEU A 217 0.84 18.57 26.97
N GLN A 218 1.13 19.31 28.03
CA GLN A 218 1.98 20.50 27.91
C GLN A 218 3.45 20.15 27.85
N ARG A 219 3.89 19.11 28.55
CA ARG A 219 5.27 18.65 28.54
C ARG A 219 5.54 17.59 27.47
N GLY A 220 4.58 16.71 27.18
CA GLY A 220 4.69 15.68 26.17
C GLY A 220 4.94 16.25 24.78
N ARG A 221 6.01 15.80 24.12
CA ARG A 221 6.43 16.24 22.77
C ARG A 221 6.46 15.10 21.78
N PHE A 222 6.71 13.87 22.23
CA PHE A 222 6.81 12.70 21.38
C PHE A 222 6.17 11.48 22.04
N VAL A 223 5.74 10.52 21.24
CA VAL A 223 5.44 9.17 21.71
C VAL A 223 6.38 8.16 21.06
N LEU A 224 6.89 7.22 21.84
CA LEU A 224 7.50 6.00 21.33
C LEU A 224 6.39 4.96 21.10
N ALA A 225 6.28 4.46 19.88
CA ALA A 225 5.47 3.28 19.57
C ALA A 225 6.37 2.06 19.43
N GLU A 226 6.01 0.95 20.05
CA GLU A 226 6.81 -0.28 20.07
C GLU A 226 5.97 -1.51 19.69
N GLY A 227 6.49 -2.29 18.75
CA GLY A 227 5.91 -3.55 18.28
C GLY A 227 6.34 -4.74 19.13
N GLY A 228 5.49 -5.77 19.16
CA GLY A 228 5.71 -7.00 19.93
C GLY A 228 6.40 -8.13 19.17
N ASP A 229 6.77 -7.94 17.91
CA ASP A 229 7.49 -8.94 17.11
C ASP A 229 8.99 -8.96 17.44
N GLY A 230 9.71 -9.94 16.88
CA GLY A 230 11.15 -10.12 17.12
C GLY A 230 12.02 -8.94 16.70
N SER A 231 11.52 -8.01 15.86
CA SER A 231 12.26 -6.79 15.53
C SER A 231 12.22 -5.74 16.65
N GLY A 232 11.21 -5.82 17.53
CA GLY A 232 10.94 -4.79 18.53
C GLY A 232 10.80 -3.40 17.89
N MET A 233 10.18 -3.33 16.70
CA MET A 233 10.11 -2.10 15.90
C MET A 233 9.68 -0.93 16.76
N THR A 234 10.51 0.11 16.82
CA THR A 234 10.29 1.30 17.64
C THR A 234 10.30 2.55 16.77
N ARG A 235 9.31 3.42 16.94
CA ARG A 235 9.22 4.70 16.22
C ARG A 235 8.73 5.84 17.10
N THR A 236 9.42 6.96 17.01
CA THR A 236 9.09 8.26 17.59
C THR A 236 8.07 8.96 16.71
N ILE A 237 6.91 9.27 17.28
CA ILE A 237 5.84 10.03 16.63
C ILE A 237 5.71 11.38 17.32
N PRO A 238 5.82 12.51 16.59
CA PRO A 238 5.58 13.84 17.15
C PRO A 238 4.17 13.98 17.72
N MET A 239 4.05 14.59 18.90
CA MET A 239 2.75 14.83 19.53
C MET A 239 1.84 15.74 18.71
N GLU A 240 2.37 16.55 17.79
CA GLU A 240 1.56 17.33 16.83
C GLU A 240 0.67 16.42 15.98
N LEU A 241 1.20 15.30 15.49
CA LEU A 241 0.42 14.32 14.71
C LEU A 241 -0.62 13.63 15.59
N VAL A 242 -0.26 13.30 16.83
CA VAL A 242 -1.19 12.68 17.78
C VAL A 242 -2.36 13.64 18.09
N ARG A 243 -2.06 14.92 18.31
CA ARG A 243 -3.03 15.99 18.59
C ARG A 243 -3.97 16.31 17.44
N SER A 244 -3.60 16.00 16.19
CA SER A 244 -4.54 16.16 15.07
C SER A 244 -5.76 15.22 15.20
N GLY A 245 -5.67 14.21 16.09
CA GLY A 245 -6.72 13.22 16.30
C GLY A 245 -6.81 12.20 15.16
N GLU A 246 -5.84 12.16 14.24
CA GLU A 246 -5.77 11.22 13.12
C GLU A 246 -4.94 9.97 13.42
N VAL A 247 -4.05 10.01 14.41
CA VAL A 247 -3.29 8.83 14.82
C VAL A 247 -4.19 7.87 15.57
N LEU A 248 -4.30 6.62 15.09
CA LEU A 248 -5.17 5.61 15.66
C LEU A 248 -4.38 4.43 16.21
N VAL A 249 -4.82 3.90 17.34
CA VAL A 249 -4.58 2.50 17.68
C VAL A 249 -5.70 1.68 17.03
N ALA A 250 -5.38 1.06 15.89
CA ALA A 250 -6.33 0.35 15.05
C ALA A 250 -6.36 -1.14 15.35
N TYR A 251 -7.57 -1.70 15.30
CA TYR A 251 -7.86 -3.14 15.36
C TYR A 251 -8.64 -3.64 14.14
N GLY A 252 -9.27 -2.73 13.37
CA GLY A 252 -10.00 -3.05 12.14
C GLY A 252 -9.37 -2.44 10.88
N GLN A 253 -9.55 -3.12 9.76
CA GLN A 253 -9.13 -2.71 8.42
C GLN A 253 -10.18 -3.15 7.38
N ASN A 254 -10.69 -2.21 6.58
CA ASN A 254 -11.68 -2.45 5.53
C ASN A 254 -12.91 -3.23 6.02
N GLY A 255 -13.49 -2.84 7.16
CA GLY A 255 -14.71 -3.46 7.71
C GLY A 255 -14.51 -4.78 8.47
N GLU A 256 -13.31 -5.34 8.52
CA GLU A 256 -13.00 -6.56 9.30
C GLU A 256 -11.83 -6.33 10.27
N MET A 257 -11.50 -7.31 11.10
CA MET A 257 -10.29 -7.26 11.92
C MET A 257 -9.04 -7.19 11.03
N LEU A 258 -7.97 -6.58 11.55
CA LEU A 258 -6.66 -6.60 10.89
C LEU A 258 -6.26 -8.03 10.49
N ARG A 259 -5.60 -8.16 9.34
CA ARG A 259 -4.93 -9.40 8.98
C ARG A 259 -3.65 -9.60 9.82
N PRO A 260 -3.23 -10.84 10.14
CA PRO A 260 -1.99 -11.10 10.87
C PRO A 260 -0.78 -10.35 10.33
N GLU A 261 -0.57 -10.38 9.01
CA GLU A 261 0.52 -9.68 8.33
C GLU A 261 0.42 -8.14 8.39
N ASN A 262 -0.77 -7.61 8.68
CA ASN A 262 -1.04 -6.18 8.82
C ASN A 262 -1.07 -5.70 10.28
N GLY A 263 -0.71 -6.57 11.22
CA GLY A 263 -0.50 -6.21 12.63
C GLY A 263 -1.64 -6.58 13.56
N TYR A 264 -2.42 -7.60 13.24
CA TYR A 264 -3.40 -8.16 14.19
C TYR A 264 -2.71 -8.55 15.51
N PRO A 265 -3.29 -8.24 16.68
CA PRO A 265 -4.60 -7.62 16.85
C PRO A 265 -4.59 -6.09 16.85
N LEU A 266 -3.44 -5.44 17.09
CA LEU A 266 -3.32 -3.99 17.20
C LEU A 266 -2.16 -3.45 16.36
N ARG A 267 -2.42 -2.37 15.63
CA ARG A 267 -1.37 -1.56 15.00
C ARG A 267 -1.56 -0.08 15.28
N LEU A 268 -0.48 0.67 15.18
CA LEU A 268 -0.54 2.11 15.03
C LEU A 268 -0.80 2.49 13.57
N VAL A 269 -1.65 3.48 13.36
CA VAL A 269 -1.91 4.16 12.09
C VAL A 269 -1.50 5.62 12.25
N VAL A 270 -0.57 6.10 11.43
CA VAL A 270 -0.01 7.46 11.53
C VAL A 270 -0.14 8.17 10.18
N PRO A 271 -1.30 8.78 9.88
CA PRO A 271 -1.58 9.29 8.55
C PRO A 271 -0.58 10.31 8.03
N GLY A 272 -0.13 10.10 6.79
CA GLY A 272 0.72 11.03 6.04
C GLY A 272 2.22 10.92 6.29
N VAL A 273 2.66 10.02 7.18
CA VAL A 273 4.09 9.71 7.35
C VAL A 273 4.45 8.33 6.80
N GLN A 274 5.75 8.07 6.64
CA GLN A 274 6.32 6.81 6.17
C GLN A 274 5.77 5.63 6.97
N GLY A 275 5.42 4.55 6.27
CA GLY A 275 4.77 3.37 6.83
C GLY A 275 5.54 2.63 7.92
N VAL A 276 6.85 2.87 8.07
CA VAL A 276 7.62 2.35 9.21
C VAL A 276 7.06 2.83 10.55
N SER A 277 6.51 4.05 10.58
CA SER A 277 5.89 4.67 11.77
C SER A 277 4.54 4.05 12.12
N TRP A 278 3.98 3.20 11.27
CA TRP A 278 2.71 2.51 11.49
C TRP A 278 2.95 1.16 12.15
N VAL A 279 3.51 1.19 13.36
CA VAL A 279 4.02 0.04 14.10
C VAL A 279 2.96 -1.05 14.24
N LYS A 280 3.29 -2.27 13.83
CA LYS A 280 2.42 -3.45 13.90
C LYS A 280 2.63 -4.23 15.20
N TRP A 281 1.64 -5.05 15.57
CA TRP A 281 1.65 -5.81 16.82
C TRP A 281 1.94 -4.90 18.03
N LEU A 282 1.32 -3.72 18.02
CA LEU A 282 1.62 -2.62 18.92
C LEU A 282 1.41 -3.06 20.36
N ARG A 283 2.48 -3.07 21.15
CA ARG A 283 2.43 -3.49 22.56
C ARG A 283 2.64 -2.36 23.55
N ARG A 284 3.27 -1.25 23.13
CA ARG A 284 3.59 -0.15 24.03
C ARG A 284 3.56 1.21 23.33
N ILE A 285 3.01 2.19 24.04
CA ILE A 285 3.11 3.61 23.76
C ILE A 285 3.73 4.28 24.98
N GLU A 286 4.84 5.00 24.80
CA GLU A 286 5.45 5.81 25.86
C GLU A 286 5.44 7.29 25.50
N LEU A 287 4.92 8.13 26.39
CA LEU A 287 4.96 9.58 26.24
C LEU A 287 6.27 10.16 26.78
N GLY A 288 6.98 10.94 25.98
CA GLY A 288 8.22 11.61 26.34
C GLY A 288 8.30 13.07 25.90
N ASP A 289 9.34 13.77 26.35
CA ASP A 289 9.64 15.18 26.03
C ASP A 289 10.74 15.35 24.98
N ALA A 290 11.43 14.28 24.59
CA ALA A 290 12.46 14.27 23.56
C ALA A 290 12.28 13.10 22.56
N PRO A 291 12.84 13.18 21.34
CA PRO A 291 12.91 12.04 20.45
C PRO A 291 13.69 10.87 21.07
N TYR A 292 13.29 9.65 20.75
CA TYR A 292 13.89 8.45 21.37
C TYR A 292 15.20 8.00 20.68
N GLY A 293 15.43 8.39 19.42
CA GLY A 293 16.68 8.12 18.72
C GLY A 293 16.97 6.63 18.55
N THR A 294 15.94 5.83 18.28
CA THR A 294 16.08 4.36 18.21
C THR A 294 16.85 3.91 16.97
N LYS A 295 17.18 2.61 16.90
CA LYS A 295 17.97 2.02 15.80
C LYS A 295 17.47 2.44 14.41
N ASP A 296 16.16 2.33 14.19
CA ASP A 296 15.55 2.63 12.89
C ASP A 296 15.42 4.13 12.60
N GLU A 297 15.83 5.01 13.51
CA GLU A 297 15.84 6.48 13.35
C GLU A 297 17.24 7.04 13.14
N THR A 298 18.25 6.20 13.42
CA THR A 298 19.66 6.58 13.42
C THR A 298 20.47 5.85 12.35
N LEU A 299 20.19 4.57 12.11
CA LEU A 299 20.89 3.73 11.12
C LEU A 299 20.04 3.44 9.88
N HIS A 300 18.73 3.39 10.04
CA HIS A 300 17.78 3.17 8.96
C HIS A 300 16.83 4.37 8.85
N TYR A 301 16.06 4.46 7.76
CA TYR A 301 15.07 5.52 7.53
C TYR A 301 15.61 6.95 7.79
N VAL A 302 16.86 7.16 7.42
CA VAL A 302 17.54 8.46 7.34
C VAL A 302 17.97 8.67 5.90
N ASP A 303 17.93 9.92 5.43
CA ASP A 303 18.32 10.22 4.06
C ASP A 303 19.78 10.66 4.03
N LEU A 304 20.62 9.90 3.33
CA LEU A 304 22.00 10.30 3.07
C LEU A 304 22.03 11.44 2.05
N MET A 305 22.72 12.52 2.40
CA MET A 305 22.83 13.72 1.58
C MET A 305 24.17 13.75 0.83
N PRO A 306 24.26 14.44 -0.33
CA PRO A 306 25.49 14.49 -1.13
C PRO A 306 26.71 15.06 -0.41
N ASP A 307 26.52 15.85 0.65
CA ASP A 307 27.57 16.45 1.47
C ASP A 307 28.07 15.54 2.60
N GLY A 308 27.63 14.28 2.65
CA GLY A 308 28.02 13.31 3.66
C GLY A 308 27.25 13.44 4.98
N ARG A 309 26.27 14.36 5.09
CA ARG A 309 25.36 14.42 6.24
C ARG A 309 24.16 13.49 6.05
N GLN A 310 23.44 13.24 7.14
CA GLN A 310 22.17 12.54 7.11
C GLN A 310 21.02 13.43 7.57
N ARG A 311 19.88 13.35 6.88
CA ARG A 311 18.62 13.94 7.34
C ARG A 311 17.86 12.91 8.16
N GLN A 312 17.61 13.24 9.42
CA GLN A 312 16.77 12.44 10.31
C GLN A 312 15.35 13.01 10.37
N TYR A 313 14.39 12.15 10.75
CA TYR A 313 12.99 12.53 10.96
C TYR A 313 12.30 13.15 9.73
N SER A 314 12.74 12.83 8.51
CA SER A 314 12.06 13.12 7.23
C SER A 314 10.85 12.22 7.03
N SER A 315 9.91 12.24 7.97
CA SER A 315 8.85 11.24 8.06
C SER A 315 7.67 11.50 7.12
N ILE A 316 7.40 12.73 6.68
CA ILE A 316 6.26 13.05 5.82
C ILE A 316 6.44 12.40 4.45
N GLN A 317 5.43 11.66 4.00
CA GLN A 317 5.35 11.22 2.60
C GLN A 317 4.85 12.40 1.77
N GLU A 318 5.74 12.99 0.98
CA GLU A 318 5.41 14.14 0.13
C GLU A 318 4.40 13.79 -0.97
N VAL A 319 3.97 14.79 -1.74
CA VAL A 319 3.04 14.54 -2.86
C VAL A 319 3.66 13.62 -3.89
N LYS A 320 2.90 12.61 -4.33
CA LYS A 320 3.34 11.62 -5.32
C LYS A 320 2.17 11.11 -6.14
N SER A 321 2.47 10.61 -7.34
CA SER A 321 1.47 10.04 -8.24
C SER A 321 2.07 9.00 -9.17
N VAL A 322 1.24 8.11 -9.70
CA VAL A 322 1.64 7.14 -10.71
C VAL A 322 0.47 6.77 -11.63
N ILE A 323 0.74 6.61 -12.92
CA ILE A 323 -0.20 6.00 -13.88
C ILE A 323 -0.19 4.49 -13.64
N THR A 324 -1.36 3.91 -13.37
CA THR A 324 -1.53 2.47 -13.15
C THR A 324 -1.98 1.74 -14.40
N THR A 325 -2.63 2.42 -15.35
CA THR A 325 -2.97 1.86 -16.67
C THR A 325 -3.18 2.96 -17.72
N PRO A 326 -2.67 2.81 -18.95
CA PRO A 326 -1.61 1.86 -19.33
C PRO A 326 -0.30 2.22 -18.61
N SER A 327 0.42 1.20 -18.13
CA SER A 327 1.66 1.33 -17.34
C SER A 327 2.69 0.30 -17.76
N GLY A 328 3.90 0.37 -17.19
CA GLY A 328 4.99 -0.55 -17.47
C GLY A 328 4.56 -2.02 -17.45
N GLY A 329 4.90 -2.74 -18.52
CA GLY A 329 4.54 -4.13 -18.75
C GLY A 329 3.21 -4.33 -19.49
N GLN A 330 2.26 -3.39 -19.43
CA GLN A 330 1.04 -3.46 -20.24
C GLN A 330 1.32 -3.08 -21.69
N VAL A 331 0.63 -3.71 -22.64
CA VAL A 331 0.77 -3.42 -24.08
C VAL A 331 -0.59 -3.06 -24.67
N LEU A 332 -0.69 -1.89 -25.30
CA LEU A 332 -1.88 -1.52 -26.07
C LEU A 332 -1.86 -2.26 -27.40
N LEU A 333 -2.88 -3.08 -27.65
CA LEU A 333 -2.98 -3.91 -28.86
C LEU A 333 -3.75 -3.21 -29.98
N GLN A 334 -4.48 -2.14 -29.67
CA GLN A 334 -5.35 -1.42 -30.60
C GLN A 334 -5.19 0.08 -30.45
N ARG A 335 -5.19 0.80 -31.57
CA ARG A 335 -5.28 2.26 -31.61
C ARG A 335 -6.68 2.73 -31.24
N GLY A 336 -6.82 4.01 -30.92
CA GLY A 336 -8.10 4.62 -30.56
C GLY A 336 -8.17 5.04 -29.10
N PHE A 337 -9.39 5.10 -28.56
CA PHE A 337 -9.62 5.63 -27.22
C PHE A 337 -9.09 4.68 -26.13
N HIS A 338 -8.27 5.24 -25.24
CA HIS A 338 -7.79 4.61 -24.01
C HIS A 338 -7.93 5.59 -22.85
N ALA A 339 -8.50 5.11 -21.74
CA ALA A 339 -8.48 5.87 -20.50
C ALA A 339 -7.12 5.68 -19.80
N ILE A 340 -6.37 6.77 -19.64
CA ILE A 340 -5.23 6.79 -18.72
C ILE A 340 -5.81 6.89 -17.31
N SER A 341 -5.38 6.03 -16.39
CA SER A 341 -5.83 6.00 -15.00
C SER A 341 -4.65 5.82 -14.06
N GLY A 342 -4.70 6.49 -12.92
CA GLY A 342 -3.61 6.46 -11.94
C GLY A 342 -4.03 6.87 -10.54
N LEU A 343 -3.07 6.86 -9.63
CA LEU A 343 -3.24 7.22 -8.23
C LEU A 343 -2.37 8.43 -7.90
N ALA A 344 -2.89 9.35 -7.09
CA ALA A 344 -2.14 10.46 -6.50
C ALA A 344 -2.43 10.54 -4.99
N TRP A 345 -1.44 10.93 -4.20
CA TRP A 345 -1.55 11.04 -2.75
C TRP A 345 -0.56 12.03 -2.17
N SER A 346 -0.83 12.50 -0.95
CA SER A 346 0.07 13.40 -0.23
C SER A 346 -0.13 13.23 1.27
N GLY A 347 0.97 13.12 2.00
CA GLY A 347 0.95 13.13 3.46
C GLY A 347 0.63 14.49 4.07
N ARG A 348 0.59 15.56 3.25
CA ARG A 348 0.27 16.93 3.69
C ARG A 348 -1.19 17.30 3.55
N GLY A 349 -2.02 16.49 2.87
CA GLY A 349 -3.43 16.85 2.71
C GLY A 349 -4.13 16.16 1.54
N LYS A 350 -5.07 16.90 0.94
CA LYS A 350 -5.83 16.49 -0.24
C LYS A 350 -5.04 16.75 -1.52
N ILE A 351 -5.27 15.93 -2.54
CA ILE A 351 -4.78 16.22 -3.90
C ILE A 351 -5.64 17.32 -4.51
N ALA A 352 -5.01 18.43 -4.92
CA ALA A 352 -5.71 19.53 -5.56
C ALA A 352 -5.86 19.34 -7.07
N ARG A 353 -4.82 18.82 -7.73
CA ARG A 353 -4.75 18.65 -9.20
C ARG A 353 -3.80 17.50 -9.54
N VAL A 354 -4.03 16.86 -10.68
CA VAL A 354 -3.07 15.98 -11.36
C VAL A 354 -3.04 16.38 -12.83
N ASP A 355 -1.85 16.58 -13.39
CA ASP A 355 -1.68 16.75 -14.83
C ASP A 355 -1.07 15.49 -15.44
N VAL A 356 -1.49 15.18 -16.66
CA VAL A 356 -0.98 14.04 -17.45
C VAL A 356 -0.36 14.55 -18.74
N SER A 357 0.80 13.98 -19.09
CA SER A 357 1.48 14.19 -20.36
C SER A 357 1.66 12.86 -21.08
N VAL A 358 1.55 12.89 -22.40
CA VAL A 358 1.76 11.73 -23.30
C VAL A 358 2.97 11.93 -24.23
N ASP A 359 3.75 13.00 -24.03
CA ASP A 359 4.88 13.39 -24.89
C ASP A 359 6.18 13.66 -24.11
N GLY A 360 6.30 13.03 -22.93
CA GLY A 360 7.49 13.16 -22.08
C GLY A 360 7.55 14.46 -21.29
N GLY A 361 6.40 15.07 -20.99
CA GLY A 361 6.28 16.26 -20.14
C GLY A 361 6.36 17.59 -20.89
N ARG A 362 6.22 17.59 -22.23
CA ARG A 362 6.24 18.82 -23.04
C ARG A 362 4.90 19.52 -23.01
N ASN A 363 3.81 18.76 -23.15
CA ASN A 363 2.45 19.24 -23.04
C ASN A 363 1.71 18.50 -21.93
N TRP A 364 0.84 19.22 -21.22
CA TRP A 364 0.11 18.73 -20.06
C TRP A 364 -1.39 18.98 -20.24
N ARG A 365 -2.19 18.01 -19.79
CA ARG A 365 -3.65 18.12 -19.69
C ARG A 365 -4.05 17.78 -18.27
N GLU A 366 -4.90 18.59 -17.69
CA GLU A 366 -5.45 18.31 -16.37
C GLU A 366 -6.29 17.03 -16.40
N ALA A 367 -5.98 16.10 -15.51
CA ALA A 367 -6.73 14.86 -15.34
C ALA A 367 -7.95 15.07 -14.43
N ARG A 368 -9.00 14.29 -14.68
CA ARG A 368 -10.20 14.27 -13.85
C ARG A 368 -9.92 13.51 -12.55
N LEU A 369 -10.00 14.18 -11.40
CA LEU A 369 -9.98 13.51 -10.10
C LEU A 369 -11.34 12.84 -9.84
N GLN A 370 -11.32 11.59 -9.38
CA GLN A 370 -12.54 10.88 -8.97
C GLN A 370 -12.84 11.19 -7.50
N THR A 371 -14.05 11.69 -7.25
CA THR A 371 -14.51 12.07 -5.90
C THR A 371 -15.01 10.86 -5.10
N PRO A 372 -14.91 10.86 -3.75
CA PRO A 372 -14.41 11.96 -2.92
C PRO A 372 -12.88 12.06 -2.88
N VAL A 373 -12.36 13.29 -2.84
CA VAL A 373 -10.93 13.57 -2.61
C VAL A 373 -10.70 13.81 -1.12
N MET A 374 -10.04 12.86 -0.46
CA MET A 374 -9.82 12.85 0.98
C MET A 374 -8.39 13.24 1.35
N SER A 375 -8.23 13.81 2.55
CA SER A 375 -6.92 14.21 3.07
C SER A 375 -6.11 12.97 3.44
N LYS A 376 -4.82 12.91 3.07
CA LYS A 376 -3.92 11.79 3.41
C LYS A 376 -4.49 10.43 3.00
N CYS A 377 -5.12 10.40 1.83
CA CYS A 377 -5.72 9.23 1.21
C CYS A 377 -5.28 9.14 -0.26
N LEU A 378 -5.39 7.95 -0.86
CA LEU A 378 -5.24 7.83 -2.30
C LEU A 378 -6.39 8.55 -3.00
N THR A 379 -6.06 9.21 -4.11
CA THR A 379 -6.98 9.87 -5.04
C THR A 379 -6.81 9.22 -6.41
N ARG A 380 -7.88 8.67 -6.96
CA ARG A 380 -7.90 8.13 -8.32
C ARG A 380 -8.05 9.28 -9.32
N PHE A 381 -7.26 9.29 -10.39
CA PHE A 381 -7.41 10.23 -11.49
C PHE A 381 -7.54 9.49 -12.83
N SER A 382 -8.16 10.14 -13.81
CA SER A 382 -8.23 9.65 -15.18
C SER A 382 -8.09 10.74 -16.23
N ALA A 383 -7.47 10.43 -17.36
CA ALA A 383 -7.38 11.30 -18.52
C ALA A 383 -7.74 10.55 -19.80
N ASP A 384 -8.56 11.19 -20.63
CA ASP A 384 -9.00 10.65 -21.91
C ASP A 384 -7.89 10.81 -22.95
N TRP A 385 -7.52 9.71 -23.60
CA TRP A 385 -6.46 9.70 -24.61
C TRP A 385 -6.88 8.92 -25.85
N VAL A 386 -6.53 9.44 -27.02
CA VAL A 386 -6.72 8.76 -28.31
C VAL A 386 -5.32 8.48 -28.86
N TRP A 387 -4.95 7.20 -28.92
CA TRP A 387 -3.62 6.71 -29.32
C TRP A 387 -3.49 6.43 -30.82
#